data_AF-A0A3Q9RLW2-F1
#
_entry.id   AF-A0A3Q9RLW2-F1
#
_cell.length_a   1.000
_cell.length_b   1.000
_cell.length_c   1.000
_cell.angle_alpha   90.00
_cell.angle_beta   90.00
_cell.angle_gamma   90.00
#
_symmetry.space_group_name_H-M   'P 1'
#
loop_
_entity.id
_entity.type
_entity.pdbx_description
1 polymer ?
#
loop_
_entity_poly.entity_id
_entity_poly.type
_entity_poly.pdbx_seq_one_letter_code
_entity_poly.pdbx_strand_id
1 'polypeptide(L)' 'MIGIAFQAILKEELDQRRLTILGITLIISIGLMFLPTGIFQDLPSILQYICSNGLLVGTIIVILLEQLWKTNNKST' A
#
# COMPACT_ATOMS: atom_id res chain seq x y z
N MET A 1 9.20 11.50 10.26
CA MET A 1 7.76 11.15 10.26
C MET A 1 7.49 9.65 10.35
N ILE A 2 8.32 8.79 9.74
CA ILE A 2 8.19 7.31 9.83
C ILE A 2 8.01 6.80 11.27
N GLY A 3 8.80 7.28 12.25
CA GLY A 3 8.68 6.82 13.65
C GLY A 3 7.29 7.04 14.28
N ILE A 4 6.61 8.13 13.93
CA ILE A 4 5.25 8.43 14.41
C ILE A 4 4.23 7.49 13.75
N ALA A 5 4.42 7.18 12.46
CA ALA A 5 3.58 6.22 11.75
C ALA A 5 3.69 4.81 12.33
N PHE A 6 4.92 4.34 12.63
CA PHE A 6 5.12 3.05 13.28
C PHE A 6 4.50 2.99 14.68
N GLN A 7 4.65 4.05 15.49
CA GLN A 7 3.98 4.12 16.79
C GLN A 7 2.46 4.04 16.67
N ALA A 8 1.86 4.64 15.64
CA ALA A 8 0.42 4.55 15.40
C ALA A 8 -0.01 3.12 15.02
N ILE A 9 0.78 2.42 14.21
CA ILE A 9 0.50 1.07 13.73
C ILE A 9 0.67 0.04 14.85
N LEU A 10 1.69 0.21 15.69
CA LEU A 10 1.99 -0.68 16.83
C LEU A 10 0.98 -0.54 18.00
N LYS A 11 0.03 0.39 17.93
CA LYS A 11 -1.07 0.49 18.92
C LYS A 11 -2.04 -0.68 18.83
N GLU A 12 -2.13 -1.32 17.66
CA GLU A 12 -2.89 -2.55 17.51
C GLU A 12 -1.93 -3.74 17.37
N GLU A 13 -2.42 -4.94 17.71
CA GLU A 13 -1.64 -6.15 17.50
C GLU A 13 -1.29 -6.33 16.01
N LEU A 14 -0.01 -6.57 15.77
CA LEU A 14 0.57 -6.79 14.46
C LEU A 14 0.65 -8.28 14.19
N ASP A 15 -0.48 -8.85 13.79
CA ASP A 15 -0.51 -10.23 13.30
C ASP A 15 0.30 -10.38 12.01
N GLN A 16 0.68 -11.63 11.71
CA GLN A 16 1.42 -11.99 10.51
C GLN A 16 0.80 -11.41 9.23
N ARG A 17 -0.54 -11.39 9.12
CA ARG A 17 -1.27 -10.79 7.99
C ARG A 17 -0.97 -9.29 7.86
N ARG A 18 -1.12 -8.55 8.96
CA ARG A 18 -0.93 -7.09 8.99
C ARG A 18 0.54 -6.71 8.72
N LEU A 19 1.48 -7.46 9.28
CA LEU A 19 2.91 -7.31 8.97
C LEU A 19 3.22 -7.56 7.49
N THR A 20 2.60 -8.58 6.90
CA THR A 20 2.78 -8.90 5.47
C THR A 20 2.22 -7.79 4.58
N ILE A 21 1.01 -7.29 4.88
CA ILE A 21 0.40 -6.17 4.16
C ILE A 21 1.29 -4.92 4.26
N LEU A 22 1.78 -4.61 5.46
CA LEU A 22 2.66 -3.47 5.71
C LEU A 22 3.98 -3.58 4.95
N GLY A 23 4.62 -4.75 4.99
CA GLY A 23 5.88 -5.00 4.28
C GLY A 23 5.74 -4.88 2.77
N ILE A 24 4.73 -5.53 2.18
CA ILE A 24 4.46 -5.45 0.74
C ILE A 24 4.20 -4.00 0.32
N THR A 25 3.36 -3.28 1.09
CA THR A 25 3.02 -1.89 0.79
C THR A 25 4.25 -0.99 0.83
N LEU A 26 5.11 -1.14 1.85
CA LEU A 26 6.35 -0.38 1.99
C LEU A 26 7.28 -0.62 0.81
N ILE A 27 7.52 -1.88 0.45
CA ILE A 27 8.42 -2.24 -0.65
C ILE A 27 7.91 -1.66 -1.97
N ILE A 28 6.62 -1.82 -2.29
CA ILE A 28 6.05 -1.32 -3.55
C ILE A 28 6.04 0.21 -3.58
N SER A 29 5.62 0.87 -2.50
CA SER A 29 5.52 2.34 -2.46
C SER A 29 6.88 3.01 -2.55
N ILE A 30 7.88 2.46 -1.85
CA ILE A 30 9.26 2.94 -1.95
C ILE A 30 9.79 2.66 -3.35
N GLY A 31 9.62 1.44 -3.88
CA GLY A 31 10.06 1.09 -5.23
C GLY A 31 9.47 2.02 -6.30
N LEU A 32 8.19 2.38 -6.18
CA LEU A 32 7.51 3.28 -7.09
C LEU A 32 8.13 4.70 -7.08
N MET A 33 8.52 5.20 -5.92
CA MET A 33 9.18 6.52 -5.79
C MET A 33 10.58 6.56 -6.41
N PHE A 34 11.20 5.41 -6.66
CA PHE A 34 12.49 5.30 -7.35
C PHE A 34 12.35 5.16 -8.88
N LEU A 35 11.13 4.99 -9.40
CA LEU A 35 10.92 4.87 -10.84
C LEU A 35 10.98 6.24 -11.53
N PRO A 36 11.68 6.35 -12.68
CA PRO A 36 11.68 7.58 -13.47
C PRO A 36 10.29 7.88 -14.05
N THR A 37 9.96 9.17 -14.12
CA THR A 37 8.65 9.67 -14.59
C THR A 37 8.34 9.29 -16.04
N GLY A 38 9.34 8.95 -16.84
CA GLY A 38 9.20 8.46 -18.22
C GLY A 38 8.42 7.14 -18.33
N ILE A 39 8.47 6.28 -17.32
CA ILE A 39 7.84 4.95 -17.34
C ILE A 39 6.30 5.08 -17.35
N PHE A 40 5.77 6.18 -16.83
CA PHE A 40 4.33 6.39 -16.74
C PHE A 40 3.74 7.11 -17.96
N GLN A 41 4.54 7.56 -18.94
CA GLN A 41 4.05 8.40 -20.05
C GLN A 41 3.05 7.69 -20.95
N ASP A 42 3.17 6.37 -21.14
CA ASP A 42 2.26 5.57 -21.96
C ASP A 42 0.98 5.13 -21.21
N LEU A 43 0.89 5.40 -19.91
CA LEU A 43 -0.29 5.09 -19.11
C LEU A 43 -1.38 6.16 -19.27
N PRO A 44 -2.67 5.79 -19.21
CA PRO A 44 -3.78 6.73 -19.10
C PRO A 44 -3.54 7.78 -18.01
N SER A 45 -4.00 9.02 -18.24
CA SER A 45 -3.74 10.16 -17.35
C SER A 45 -4.09 9.89 -15.88
N ILE A 46 -5.18 9.12 -15.63
CA ILE A 46 -5.61 8.76 -14.29
C ILE A 46 -4.56 7.91 -13.54
N LEU A 47 -3.91 6.99 -14.25
CA LEU A 47 -2.90 6.10 -13.68
C LEU A 47 -1.57 6.85 -13.47
N GLN A 48 -1.22 7.78 -14.36
CA GLN A 48 -0.10 8.69 -14.13
C GLN A 48 -0.26 9.48 -12.83
N TYR A 49 -1.43 10.08 -12.60
CA TYR A 49 -1.70 10.82 -11.37
C TYR A 49 -1.58 9.95 -10.12
N ILE A 50 -2.13 8.73 -10.17
CA ILE A 50 -2.04 7.78 -9.06
C ILE A 50 -0.57 7.37 -8.81
N CYS A 51 0.15 6.96 -9.85
CA CYS A 51 1.53 6.48 -9.75
C CYS A 51 2.54 7.58 -9.41
N SER A 52 2.24 8.84 -9.72
CA SER A 52 3.07 9.99 -9.32
C SER A 52 3.14 10.19 -7.80
N ASN A 53 2.25 9.54 -7.04
CA ASN A 53 2.20 9.63 -5.59
C ASN A 53 2.29 8.25 -4.94
N GLY A 54 3.50 7.87 -4.50
CA GLY A 54 3.74 6.59 -3.84
C GLY A 54 2.93 6.35 -2.57
N LEU A 55 2.51 7.41 -1.85
CA LEU A 55 1.61 7.26 -0.70
C LEU A 55 0.19 6.89 -1.13
N LEU A 56 -0.30 7.49 -2.20
CA LEU A 56 -1.62 7.19 -2.74
C LEU A 56 -1.66 5.75 -3.27
N VAL A 57 -0.64 5.34 -4.01
CA VAL A 57 -0.48 3.95 -4.46
C VAL A 57 -0.41 2.99 -3.28
N GLY A 58 0.39 3.30 -2.25
CA GLY A 58 0.47 2.50 -1.03
C GLY A 58 -0.88 2.36 -0.33
N THR A 59 -1.66 3.45 -0.25
CA THR A 59 -3.01 3.43 0.35
C THR A 59 -3.95 2.50 -0.43
N ILE A 60 -3.94 2.57 -1.76
CA ILE A 60 -4.74 1.68 -2.61
C ILE A 60 -4.33 0.22 -2.40
N ILE A 61 -3.02 -0.08 -2.36
CA ILE A 61 -2.51 -1.43 -2.15
C ILE A 61 -2.97 -1.99 -0.81
N VAL A 62 -2.87 -1.21 0.28
CA VAL A 62 -3.34 -1.64 1.60
C VAL A 62 -4.82 -1.98 1.56
N ILE A 63 -5.65 -1.11 0.98
CA ILE A 63 -7.10 -1.34 0.88
C ILE A 63 -7.39 -2.61 0.08
N LEU A 64 -6.72 -2.83 -1.04
CA LEU A 64 -6.91 -4.02 -1.87
C LEU A 64 -6.48 -5.29 -1.13
N LEU A 65 -5.32 -5.28 -0.47
CA LEU A 65 -4.85 -6.43 0.30
C LEU A 65 -5.75 -6.71 1.51
N GLU A 66 -6.24 -5.69 2.21
CA GLU A 66 -7.21 -5.85 3.29
C GLU A 66 -8.52 -6.47 2.79
N GLN A 67 -9.06 -5.99 1.66
CA GLN A 67 -10.32 -6.50 1.11
C GLN A 67 -10.19 -7.92 0.54
N LEU A 68 -9.13 -8.20 -0.23
CA LEU A 68 -8.93 -9.50 -0.87
C LEU A 68 -8.53 -10.58 0.15
N TRP A 69 -7.77 -10.22 1.18
CA TRP A 69 -7.37 -11.13 2.25
C TRP A 69 -8.35 -11.15 3.42
N LYS A 70 -9.49 -10.47 3.28
CA LYS A 70 -10.60 -10.59 4.22
C LYS A 70 -11.15 -12.02 4.07
N THR A 71 -10.79 -12.89 5.01
CA THR A 71 -11.43 -14.20 5.15
C THR A 71 -12.93 -13.99 5.18
N ASN A 72 -13.63 -14.52 4.17
CA ASN A 72 -15.07 -14.60 4.13
C ASN A 72 -15.53 -15.62 5.19
N ASN A 73 -15.49 -15.24 6.47
CA ASN A 73 -16.36 -15.86 7.47
C ASN A 73 -17.78 -15.32 7.26
N LYS A 74 -18.38 -15.66 6.12
CA LYS A 74 -19.84 -15.73 6.06
C LYS A 74 -20.21 -17.04 6.74
N SER A 75 -20.30 -16.98 8.07
CA SER A 75 -21.16 -17.88 8.82
C SER A 75 -22.59 -17.49 8.44
N THR A 76 -23.21 -18.25 7.56
CA THR A 76 -24.67 -18.31 7.43
C THR A 76 -25.04 -19.71 6.99
#